data_AF-A0A8C8RUS0-F1
#
_entry.id   AF-A0A8C8RUS0-F1
#
_cell.length_a   1.000
_cell.length_b   1.000
_cell.length_c   1.000
_cell.angle_alpha   90.00
_cell.angle_beta   90.00
_cell.angle_gamma   90.00
#
_symmetry.space_group_name_H-M   'P 1'
#
loop_
_entity.id
_entity.type
_entity.pdbx_description
1 polymer ?
#
loop_
_entity_poly.entity_id
_entity_poly.type
_entity_poly.pdbx_seq_one_letter_code
_entity_poly.pdbx_strand_id
1 'polypeptide(L)'
;LPPKSCLGVDQHLSFPPALLDVYVTEKPARIGILLDYNAERLSFFNAERGQVLFTIRHRFTKAVHPAFVLEKAGVLNLNTGMELPEQT
;
A
#
# COMPACT_ATOMS: atom_id res chain seq x y z
N LEU A 1 -29.44 1.44 4.55
CA LEU A 1 -28.20 1.90 3.88
C LEU A 1 -27.22 0.74 3.84
N PRO A 2 -26.72 0.30 2.69
CA PRO A 2 -25.61 -0.65 2.69
C PRO A 2 -24.29 0.12 2.90
N PRO A 3 -23.42 -0.27 3.84
CA PRO A 3 -22.12 0.35 4.00
C PRO A 3 -21.05 -0.39 3.19
N LYS A 4 -20.07 0.43 2.73
CA LYS A 4 -18.66 0.10 2.46
C LYS A 4 -18.40 -0.78 1.23
N SER A 5 -18.12 -0.10 0.11
CA SER A 5 -17.39 -0.69 -1.00
C SER A 5 -15.98 -1.06 -0.53
N CYS A 6 -15.78 -2.32 -0.15
CA CYS A 6 -14.47 -2.94 -0.13
C CYS A 6 -14.26 -3.53 -1.53
N LEU A 7 -13.42 -2.89 -2.36
CA LEU A 7 -12.97 -3.53 -3.59
C LEU A 7 -11.72 -4.35 -3.24
N GLY A 8 -11.90 -5.67 -3.15
CA GLY A 8 -10.81 -6.60 -2.98
C GLY A 8 -9.93 -6.66 -4.22
N VAL A 9 -8.67 -7.01 -4.03
CA VAL A 9 -7.79 -7.43 -5.13
C VAL A 9 -8.39 -8.72 -5.69
N ASP A 10 -8.68 -8.79 -6.99
CA ASP A 10 -9.29 -9.96 -7.67
C ASP A 10 -8.33 -11.17 -7.81
N GLN A 11 -7.33 -11.23 -6.95
CA GLN A 11 -6.57 -12.44 -6.63
C GLN A 11 -6.69 -12.62 -5.12
N HIS A 12 -7.35 -13.69 -4.71
CA HIS A 12 -7.56 -14.08 -3.32
C HIS A 12 -6.23 -14.22 -2.58
N LEU A 13 -5.70 -13.10 -2.09
CA LEU A 13 -4.69 -13.06 -1.05
C LEU A 13 -5.44 -13.16 0.27
N SER A 14 -5.78 -14.39 0.68
CA SER A 14 -6.14 -14.67 2.06
C SER A 14 -4.91 -14.45 2.92
N PHE A 15 -4.67 -13.21 3.32
CA PHE A 15 -3.81 -12.94 4.46
C PHE A 15 -4.54 -13.53 5.68
N PRO A 16 -3.94 -14.47 6.42
CA PRO A 16 -4.49 -14.82 7.73
C PRO A 16 -4.64 -13.52 8.54
N PRO A 17 -5.65 -13.39 9.41
CA PRO A 17 -5.89 -12.21 10.22
C PRO A 17 -4.80 -11.96 11.29
N ALA A 18 -3.61 -12.52 11.11
CA ALA A 18 -2.40 -12.05 11.74
C ALA A 18 -2.08 -10.68 11.12
N LEU A 19 -2.62 -9.64 11.76
CA LEU A 19 -2.21 -8.25 11.59
C LEU A 19 -0.67 -8.22 11.61
N LEU A 20 -0.07 -8.00 10.45
CA LEU A 20 1.36 -7.74 10.36
C LEU A 20 1.56 -6.32 10.86
N ASP A 21 1.83 -6.19 12.16
CA ASP A 21 2.18 -4.93 12.77
C ASP A 21 3.52 -4.45 12.20
N VAL A 22 3.48 -3.32 11.50
CA VAL A 22 4.67 -2.65 11.00
C VAL A 22 5.03 -1.55 12.00
N TYR A 23 6.10 -1.77 12.75
CA TYR A 23 6.62 -0.76 13.67
C TYR A 23 7.40 0.30 12.89
N VAL A 24 6.88 1.52 12.90
CA VAL A 24 7.55 2.69 12.32
C VAL A 24 8.23 3.48 13.43
N THR A 25 9.48 3.90 13.22
CA THR A 25 10.23 4.71 14.19
C THR A 25 9.71 6.16 14.28
N GLU A 26 9.08 6.63 13.21
CA GLU A 26 8.52 7.97 13.08
C GLU A 26 7.22 7.88 12.28
N LYS A 27 6.24 8.74 12.60
CA LYS A 27 5.00 8.82 11.84
C LYS A 27 5.28 9.50 10.49
N PRO A 28 5.15 8.81 9.35
CA PRO A 28 5.37 9.42 8.04
C PRO A 28 4.27 10.43 7.72
N ALA A 29 4.61 11.60 7.16
CA ALA A 29 3.58 12.55 6.70
C ALA A 29 2.91 12.06 5.41
N ARG A 30 3.62 11.23 4.63
CA ARG A 30 3.12 10.64 3.39
C ARG A 30 3.62 9.20 3.21
N ILE A 31 2.70 8.31 2.89
CA ILE A 31 3.00 6.92 2.52
C ILE A 31 3.03 6.82 1.00
N GLY A 32 4.12 6.31 0.45
CA GLY A 32 4.21 5.90 -0.94
C GLY A 32 3.89 4.42 -1.11
N ILE A 33 3.32 4.07 -2.26
CA ILE A 33 2.97 2.70 -2.64
C ILE A 33 3.59 2.42 -4.01
N LEU A 34 4.39 1.37 -4.11
CA LEU A 34 5.02 0.93 -5.36
C LEU A 34 4.57 -0.50 -5.67
N LEU A 35 3.86 -0.67 -6.79
CA LEU A 35 3.56 -1.97 -7.37
C LEU A 35 4.55 -2.25 -8.51
N ASP A 36 5.38 -3.25 -8.33
CA ASP A 36 6.36 -3.71 -9.31
C ASP A 36 6.00 -5.13 -9.75
N TYR A 37 5.46 -5.26 -10.96
CA TYR A 37 5.10 -6.55 -11.55
C TYR A 37 6.34 -7.38 -11.91
N ASN A 38 7.44 -6.75 -12.31
CA ASN A 38 8.66 -7.44 -12.74
C ASN A 38 9.42 -8.00 -11.53
N ALA A 39 9.49 -7.23 -10.45
CA ALA A 39 10.12 -7.65 -9.19
C ALA A 39 9.14 -8.42 -8.27
N GLU A 40 7.93 -8.70 -8.73
CA GLU A 40 6.88 -9.44 -8.02
C GLU A 40 6.64 -8.91 -6.60
N ARG A 41 6.49 -7.58 -6.47
CA ARG A 41 6.46 -6.93 -5.17
C ARG A 41 5.51 -5.73 -5.11
N LEU A 42 4.81 -5.62 -3.97
CA LEU A 42 4.13 -4.40 -3.53
C LEU A 42 4.86 -3.84 -2.31
N SER A 43 5.38 -2.62 -2.42
CA SER A 43 6.14 -1.96 -1.34
C SER A 43 5.42 -0.73 -0.82
N PHE A 44 5.49 -0.53 0.50
CA PHE A 44 5.05 0.68 1.18
C PHE A 44 6.29 1.38 1.72
N PHE A 45 6.40 2.69 1.51
CA PHE A 45 7.56 3.47 1.93
C PHE A 45 7.16 4.82 2.53
N ASN A 46 8.02 5.37 3.37
CA ASN A 46 7.94 6.77 3.77
C ASN A 46 8.37 7.61 2.56
N ALA A 47 7.44 8.34 1.95
CA ALA A 47 7.69 9.08 0.72
C ALA A 47 8.59 10.30 0.91
N GLU A 48 8.78 10.77 2.14
CA GLU A 48 9.66 11.91 2.44
C GLU A 48 11.13 11.48 2.54
N ARG A 49 11.37 10.25 3.02
CA ARG A 49 12.73 9.74 3.28
C ARG A 49 13.17 8.63 2.32
N GLY A 50 12.28 8.14 1.46
CA GLY A 50 12.54 6.97 0.60
C GLY A 50 12.67 5.65 1.35
N GLN A 51 12.39 5.61 2.66
CA GLN A 51 12.59 4.42 3.49
C GLN A 51 11.46 3.40 3.28
N VAL A 52 11.81 2.16 2.94
CA VAL A 52 10.84 1.05 2.87
C VAL A 52 10.34 0.71 4.27
N LEU A 53 9.01 0.72 4.42
CA LEU A 53 8.31 0.36 5.67
C LEU A 53 7.89 -1.11 5.64
N PHE A 54 7.33 -1.55 4.51
CA PHE A 54 6.83 -2.89 4.36
C PHE A 54 6.87 -3.36 2.91
N THR A 55 6.94 -4.67 2.71
CA THR A 55 7.04 -5.30 1.40
C THR A 55 6.28 -6.61 1.39
N ILE A 56 5.34 -6.72 0.44
CA ILE A 56 4.65 -7.96 0.10
C ILE A 56 5.30 -8.52 -1.16
N ARG A 57 5.83 -9.74 -1.07
CA ARG A 57 6.34 -10.48 -2.23
C ARG A 57 5.25 -11.39 -2.77
N HIS A 58 4.75 -11.08 -3.95
CA HIS A 58 3.69 -11.84 -4.59
C HIS A 58 3.72 -11.60 -6.10
N ARG A 59 3.53 -12.66 -6.88
CA ARG A 59 3.40 -12.56 -8.32
C ARG A 59 2.01 -12.08 -8.71
N PHE A 60 1.88 -10.79 -8.97
CA PHE A 60 0.65 -10.20 -9.48
C PHE A 60 0.47 -10.56 -10.96
N THR A 61 -0.58 -11.31 -11.30
CA THR A 61 -0.84 -11.74 -12.69
C THR A 61 -2.03 -11.04 -13.33
N LYS A 62 -2.81 -10.32 -12.53
CA LYS A 62 -3.99 -9.55 -12.94
C LYS A 62 -3.79 -8.06 -12.69
N ALA A 63 -4.68 -7.26 -13.26
CA ALA A 63 -4.80 -5.85 -12.89
C ALA A 63 -5.06 -5.71 -11.38
N VAL A 64 -4.35 -4.78 -10.75
CA VAL A 64 -4.50 -4.43 -9.34
C VAL A 64 -5.07 -3.02 -9.27
N HIS A 65 -6.08 -2.83 -8.43
CA HIS A 65 -6.70 -1.53 -8.20
C HIS A 65 -6.34 -1.01 -6.80
N PRO A 66 -5.95 0.27 -6.67
CA PRO A 66 -5.71 0.84 -5.35
C PRO A 66 -7.03 0.97 -4.58
N ALA A 67 -7.01 0.61 -3.31
CA ALA A 67 -8.13 0.75 -2.38
C ALA A 67 -7.67 1.49 -1.13
N PHE A 68 -8.50 2.41 -0.65
CA PHE A 68 -8.20 3.22 0.52
C PHE A 68 -9.40 3.25 1.46
N VAL A 69 -9.13 3.20 2.76
CA VAL A 69 -10.14 3.29 3.80
C VAL A 69 -9.67 4.24 4.89
N LEU A 70 -10.57 5.06 5.40
CA LEU A 70 -10.34 5.82 6.63
C LEU A 70 -11.22 5.21 7.72
N GLU A 71 -10.59 4.77 8.81
CA GLU A 71 -11.33 4.24 9.96
C GLU A 71 -12.09 5.34 10.72
N LYS A 72 -11.57 6.57 10.70
CA LYS A 72 -12.14 7.75 11.35
C LYS A 72 -12.41 8.82 10.30
N ALA A 73 -13.34 9.74 10.61
CA ALA A 73 -13.61 10.89 9.75
C ALA A 73 -12.32 11.70 9.52
N GLY A 74 -12.07 12.08 8.27
CA GLY A 74 -10.88 12.80 7.85
C GLY A 74 -10.79 12.96 6.35
N VAL A 75 -9.66 13.50 5.87
CA VAL A 75 -9.36 13.69 4.46
C VAL A 75 -8.12 12.89 4.11
N LEU A 76 -8.20 12.13 3.02
CA LEU A 76 -7.04 11.47 2.41
C LEU A 76 -6.77 12.14 1.06
N ASN A 77 -5.60 12.75 0.93
CA ASN A 77 -5.15 13.35 -0.32
C ASN A 77 -4.37 12.32 -1.13
N LEU A 78 -4.89 11.96 -2.30
CA LEU A 78 -4.22 11.06 -3.24
C LEU A 78 -3.29 11.86 -4.15
N ASN A 79 -2.02 11.47 -4.18
CA ASN A 79 -1.02 12.05 -5.08
C ASN A 79 -0.56 10.97 -6.05
N THR A 80 -0.84 11.15 -7.34
CA THR A 80 -0.46 10.24 -8.42
C THR A 80 0.70 10.81 -9.24
N GLY A 81 1.37 9.97 -10.04
CA GLY A 81 2.49 10.42 -10.88
C GLY A 81 3.76 10.77 -10.10
N MET A 82 3.93 10.20 -8.90
CA MET A 82 5.16 10.35 -8.12
C MET A 82 6.35 9.72 -8.86
N GLU A 83 7.53 10.33 -8.75
CA GLU A 83 8.77 9.74 -9.23
C GLU A 83 9.07 8.43 -8.48
N LEU A 84 9.73 7.48 -9.17
CA LEU A 84 10.13 6.22 -8.56
C LEU A 84 11.13 6.52 -7.43
N PRO A 85 11.01 5.91 -6.24
CA PRO A 85 12.00 6.11 -5.18
C PRO A 85 13.38 5.67 -5.68
N GLU A 86 14.39 6.53 -5.49
CA GLU A 86 15.78 6.17 -5.75
C GLU A 86 16.15 4.99 -4.83
N GLN A 87 16.43 3.83 -5.44
CA GLN A 87 16.95 2.67 -4.71
C GLN A 87 18.42 2.96 -4.38
N THR A 88 18.69 3.52 -3.21
CA THR A 88 20.05 3.61 -2.67
C THR A 88 20.42 2.36 -1.91
#